data_AF-A0A1V4S1G3-F1
#
_entry.id   AF-A0A1V4S1G3-F1
#
_cell.length_a   1.000
_cell.length_b   1.000
_cell.length_c   1.000
_cell.angle_alpha   90.00
_cell.angle_beta   90.00
_cell.angle_gamma   90.00
#
_symmetry.space_group_name_H-M   'P 1'
#
loop_
_entity.id
_entity.type
_entity.pdbx_description
1 polymer ?
#
loop_
_entity_poly.entity_id
_entity_poly.type
_entity_poly.pdbx_seq_one_letter_code
_entity_poly.pdbx_strand_id
1 'polypeptide(L)'
;MQEKWTYKNYEIKEGLKPGSSKFQYFFTVSEQGMKKSNYCVWIKDDALSRFDESENFDTIISSQRENWSKWIREKIDAQDFQNRALQFDKTGEKEINLSEMNERVTMD
;
A
#
# COMPACT_ATOMS: atom_id res chain seq x y z
N MET A 1 8.39 -1.22 10.55
CA MET A 1 7.49 -1.51 11.67
C MET A 1 6.18 -2.05 11.11
N GLN A 2 5.51 -2.98 11.81
CA GLN A 2 4.17 -3.41 11.44
C GLN A 2 3.19 -2.74 12.38
N GLU A 3 2.18 -2.09 11.82
CA GLU A 3 1.17 -1.39 12.59
C GLU A 3 -0.23 -1.94 12.27
N LYS A 4 -1.14 -1.76 13.22
CA LYS A 4 -2.49 -2.30 13.12
C LYS A 4 -3.48 -1.27 13.61
N TRP A 5 -4.52 -1.06 12.81
CA TRP A 5 -5.64 -0.20 13.15
C TRP A 5 -6.94 -0.82 12.64
N THR A 6 -8.05 -0.24 13.08
CA THR A 6 -9.39 -0.73 12.74
C THR A 6 -10.20 0.38 12.10
N TYR A 7 -11.05 0.02 11.15
CA TYR A 7 -12.00 0.93 10.54
C TYR A 7 -13.31 0.19 10.24
N LYS A 8 -14.40 0.68 10.85
CA LYS A 8 -15.69 -0.04 10.90
C LYS A 8 -15.49 -1.45 11.47
N ASN A 9 -15.91 -2.49 10.75
CA ASN A 9 -15.77 -3.89 11.13
C ASN A 9 -14.49 -4.55 10.58
N TYR A 10 -13.60 -3.75 9.99
CA TYR A 10 -12.38 -4.24 9.34
C TYR A 10 -11.15 -3.96 10.20
N GLU A 11 -10.25 -4.94 10.19
CA GLU A 11 -8.90 -4.84 10.72
C GLU A 11 -7.93 -4.59 9.56
N ILE A 12 -7.08 -3.58 9.71
CA ILE A 12 -6.08 -3.20 8.74
C ILE A 12 -4.71 -3.37 9.38
N LYS A 13 -3.88 -4.22 8.76
CA LYS A 13 -2.47 -4.37 9.11
C LYS A 13 -1.63 -3.71 8.04
N GLU A 14 -0.68 -2.88 8.45
CA GLU A 14 0.17 -2.15 7.53
C GLU A 14 1.66 -2.32 7.84
N GLY A 15 2.50 -2.15 6.82
CA GLY A 15 3.95 -2.14 7.00
C GLY A 15 4.73 -2.39 5.71
N LEU A 16 6.04 -2.14 5.79
CA LEU A 16 6.98 -2.49 4.73
C LEU A 16 7.14 -4.01 4.59
N LYS A 17 7.32 -4.49 3.35
CA LYS A 17 7.79 -5.87 3.14
C LYS A 17 9.23 -5.99 3.66
N PRO A 18 9.51 -6.88 4.63
CA PRO A 18 10.85 -7.07 5.13
C PRO A 18 11.78 -7.58 4.02
N GLY A 19 13.00 -7.04 3.96
CA GLY A 19 14.02 -7.44 2.99
C GLY A 19 13.85 -6.90 1.57
N SER A 20 12.86 -6.04 1.31
CA SER A 20 12.69 -5.41 0.00
C SER A 20 13.69 -4.25 -0.19
N SER A 21 14.48 -4.29 -1.26
CA SER A 21 15.30 -3.15 -1.70
C SER A 21 14.47 -2.01 -2.28
N LYS A 22 13.22 -2.29 -2.65
CA LYS A 22 12.28 -1.30 -3.21
C LYS A 22 11.28 -0.86 -2.17
N PHE A 23 10.82 0.38 -2.29
CA PHE A 23 9.75 0.88 -1.44
C PHE A 23 8.42 0.20 -1.79
N GLN A 24 8.00 -0.71 -0.91
CA GLN A 24 6.72 -1.40 -0.99
C GLN A 24 6.07 -1.45 0.38
N TYR A 25 4.98 -0.71 0.51
CA TYR A 25 4.22 -0.60 1.75
C TYR A 25 2.87 -1.29 1.59
N PHE A 26 2.56 -2.25 2.45
CA PHE A 26 1.41 -3.13 2.30
C PHE A 26 0.33 -2.78 3.31
N PHE A 27 -0.92 -2.96 2.89
CA PHE A 27 -2.10 -2.97 3.74
C PHE A 27 -2.84 -4.27 3.52
N THR A 28 -3.08 -5.02 4.60
CA THR A 28 -3.94 -6.20 4.59
C THR A 28 -5.22 -5.87 5.32
N VAL A 29 -6.36 -5.97 4.62
CA VAL A 29 -7.69 -5.75 5.19
C VAL A 29 -8.31 -7.11 5.50
N SER A 30 -8.79 -7.27 6.73
CA SER A 30 -9.42 -8.48 7.23
C SER A 30 -10.75 -8.15 7.92
N GLU A 31 -11.71 -9.06 7.84
CA GLU A 31 -12.99 -8.96 8.55
C GLU A 31 -13.16 -10.24 9.37
N GLN A 32 -13.44 -10.11 10.67
CA GLN A 32 -13.61 -11.27 11.58
C GLN A 32 -12.43 -12.27 11.52
N GLY A 33 -11.20 -11.75 11.37
CA GLY A 33 -9.99 -12.57 11.26
C GLY A 33 -9.76 -13.21 9.88
N MET A 34 -10.70 -13.10 8.95
CA MET A 34 -10.54 -13.57 7.57
C MET A 34 -10.02 -12.45 6.69
N LYS A 35 -8.91 -12.70 6.00
CA LYS A 35 -8.34 -11.77 5.03
C LYS A 35 -9.31 -11.55 3.87
N LYS A 36 -9.61 -10.28 3.58
CA LYS A 36 -10.47 -9.86 2.45
C LYS A 36 -9.63 -9.44 1.25
N SER A 37 -8.65 -8.56 1.48
CA SER A 37 -7.92 -7.90 0.39
C SER A 37 -6.53 -7.48 0.80
N ASN A 38 -5.68 -7.26 -0.20
CA ASN A 38 -4.40 -6.58 -0.05
C ASN A 38 -4.38 -5.33 -0.90
N TYR A 39 -3.84 -4.28 -0.32
CA TYR A 39 -3.47 -3.09 -1.06
C TYR A 39 -1.99 -2.87 -0.87
N CYS A 40 -1.35 -2.27 -1.86
CA CYS A 40 0.06 -1.95 -1.78
C CYS A 40 0.32 -0.55 -2.32
N VAL A 41 1.29 0.13 -1.72
CA VAL A 41 1.86 1.36 -2.25
C VAL A 41 3.25 1.05 -2.76
N TRP A 42 3.49 1.32 -4.03
CA TRP A 42 4.77 1.12 -4.70
C TRP A 42 5.33 2.47 -5.11
N ILE A 43 6.45 2.86 -4.53
CA ILE A 43 7.19 4.05 -4.98
C ILE A 43 8.41 3.52 -5.73
N LYS A 44 8.49 3.82 -7.02
CA LYS A 44 9.70 3.50 -7.81
C LYS A 44 10.85 4.36 -7.30
N ASP A 45 12.07 3.84 -7.42
CA ASP A 45 13.30 4.53 -6.97
C ASP A 45 13.39 5.96 -7.52
N ASP A 46 13.15 6.13 -8.83
CA ASP A 46 13.15 7.44 -9.51
C ASP A 46 12.04 8.42 -9.04
N ALA A 47 11.17 8.00 -8.13
CA ALA A 47 10.14 8.83 -7.52
C ALA A 47 10.30 9.02 -6.00
N LEU A 48 11.25 8.33 -5.34
CA LEU A 48 11.45 8.42 -3.89
C LEU A 48 11.82 9.83 -3.45
N SER A 49 12.73 10.47 -4.19
CA SER A 49 13.18 11.84 -3.96
C SER A 49 12.06 12.90 -3.96
N ARG A 50 10.89 12.59 -4.54
CA ARG A 50 9.70 13.46 -4.50
C ARG A 50 9.02 13.49 -3.14
N PHE A 51 9.23 12.45 -2.33
CA PHE A 51 8.63 12.29 -1.01
C PHE A 51 9.63 12.60 0.11
N ASP A 52 10.89 12.24 -0.09
CA ASP A 52 12.00 12.56 0.81
C ASP A 52 13.30 12.63 0.01
N GLU A 53 14.03 13.75 0.10
CA GLU A 53 15.27 13.95 -0.67
C GLU A 53 16.37 12.94 -0.30
N SER A 54 16.34 12.40 0.93
CA SER A 54 17.27 11.36 1.38
C SER A 54 16.77 9.94 1.10
N GLU A 55 15.63 9.82 0.41
CA GLU A 55 14.96 8.57 0.08
C GLU A 55 14.70 7.69 1.31
N ASN A 56 14.54 8.30 2.48
CA ASN A 56 14.41 7.60 3.74
C ASN A 56 12.99 7.03 3.89
N PHE A 57 12.89 5.70 3.89
CA PHE A 57 11.59 5.03 3.90
C PHE A 57 10.75 5.37 5.14
N ASP A 58 11.38 5.53 6.30
CA ASP A 58 10.67 5.83 7.55
C ASP A 58 10.06 7.24 7.51
N THR A 59 10.80 8.22 6.96
CA THR A 59 10.30 9.59 6.73
C THR A 59 9.16 9.60 5.71
N ILE A 60 9.31 8.86 4.61
CA ILE A 60 8.28 8.73 3.56
C ILE A 60 7.01 8.12 4.15
N ILE A 61 7.11 7.04 4.93
CA ILE A 61 5.95 6.41 5.58
C ILE A 61 5.32 7.40 6.54
N SER A 62 6.10 8.02 7.43
CA SER A 62 5.57 8.93 8.44
C SER A 62 4.80 10.11 7.84
N SER A 63 5.26 10.63 6.69
CA SER A 63 4.60 11.74 5.99
C SER A 63 3.39 11.32 5.15
N GLN A 64 3.36 10.11 4.60
CA GLN A 64 2.32 9.68 3.66
C GLN A 64 1.29 8.71 4.24
N ARG A 65 1.55 8.15 5.43
CA ARG A 65 0.71 7.12 6.04
C ARG A 65 -0.74 7.54 6.20
N GLU A 66 -1.02 8.80 6.55
CA GLU A 66 -2.39 9.29 6.66
C GLU A 66 -3.09 9.31 5.30
N ASN A 67 -2.40 9.77 4.26
CA ASN A 67 -2.93 9.79 2.88
C ASN A 67 -3.26 8.38 2.40
N TRP A 68 -2.35 7.43 2.61
CA TRP A 68 -2.59 6.04 2.23
C TRP A 68 -3.68 5.39 3.07
N SER A 69 -3.73 5.67 4.38
CA SER A 69 -4.80 5.19 5.24
C SER A 69 -6.16 5.72 4.80
N LYS A 70 -6.24 6.98 4.36
CA LYS A 70 -7.45 7.56 3.78
C LYS A 70 -7.84 6.83 2.49
N TRP A 71 -6.89 6.60 1.60
CA TRP A 71 -7.11 5.83 0.37
C TRP A 71 -7.68 4.43 0.66
N ILE A 72 -7.16 3.71 1.67
CA ILE A 72 -7.72 2.41 2.10
C ILE A 72 -9.15 2.54 2.62
N ARG A 73 -9.45 3.58 3.41
CA ARG A 73 -10.81 3.82 3.91
C ARG A 73 -11.78 4.04 2.75
N GLU A 74 -11.39 4.83 1.75
CA GLU A 74 -12.21 5.05 0.55
C GLU A 74 -12.52 3.75 -0.21
N LYS A 75 -11.56 2.80 -0.29
CA LYS A 75 -11.82 1.47 -0.88
C LYS A 75 -12.79 0.64 -0.04
N ILE A 76 -12.63 0.67 1.28
CA ILE A 76 -13.55 -0.02 2.20
C ILE A 76 -14.96 0.58 2.11
N ASP A 77 -15.08 1.92 2.03
CA ASP A 77 -16.35 2.63 1.86
C ASP A 77 -17.04 2.28 0.54
N ALA A 78 -16.27 2.14 -0.53
CA ALA A 78 -16.75 1.70 -1.84
C ALA A 78 -17.04 0.18 -1.92
N GLN A 79 -16.78 -0.58 -0.84
CA GLN A 79 -16.80 -2.05 -0.83
C GLN A 79 -15.93 -2.68 -1.94
N ASP A 80 -14.88 -1.98 -2.35
CA ASP A 80 -13.96 -2.42 -3.39
C ASP A 80 -12.82 -3.23 -2.75
N PHE A 81 -13.01 -4.54 -2.72
CA PHE A 81 -12.07 -5.49 -2.11
C PHE A 81 -11.12 -6.15 -3.12
N GLN A 82 -10.92 -5.52 -4.27
CA GLN A 82 -9.96 -5.99 -5.26
C GLN A 82 -8.54 -5.68 -4.80
N ASN A 83 -7.59 -6.57 -5.10
CA ASN A 83 -6.20 -6.29 -4.77
C ASN A 83 -5.72 -5.12 -5.65
N ARG A 84 -5.24 -4.03 -5.04
CA ARG A 84 -4.79 -2.85 -5.79
C ARG A 84 -3.39 -2.42 -5.39
N ALA A 85 -2.66 -1.84 -6.34
CA ALA A 85 -1.41 -1.13 -6.08
C ALA A 85 -1.57 0.34 -6.43
N LEU A 86 -1.27 1.23 -5.49
CA LEU A 86 -1.06 2.65 -5.73
C LEU A 86 0.42 2.83 -6.09
N GLN A 87 0.70 3.01 -7.37
CA GLN A 87 2.06 3.14 -7.87
C GLN A 87 2.40 4.62 -8.11
N PHE A 88 3.54 5.04 -7.57
CA PHE A 88 4.18 6.32 -7.85
C PHE A 88 5.43 6.10 -8.71
N ASP A 89 5.51 6.85 -9.80
CA ASP A 89 6.70 6.95 -10.64
C ASP A 89 6.96 8.41 -11.02
N LYS A 90 8.01 8.66 -11.81
CA LYS A 90 8.40 10.02 -12.21
C LYS A 90 7.29 10.83 -12.90
N THR A 91 6.32 10.15 -13.51
CA THR A 91 5.22 10.80 -14.23
C THR A 91 4.03 11.14 -13.34
N GLY A 92 3.91 10.51 -12.16
CA GLY A 92 2.79 10.74 -11.28
C GLY A 92 2.39 9.53 -10.44
N GLU A 93 1.14 9.58 -9.98
CA GLU A 93 0.45 8.51 -9.28
C GLU A 93 -0.46 7.76 -10.26
N LYS A 94 -0.51 6.44 -10.16
CA LYS A 94 -1.50 5.61 -10.84
C LYS A 94 -1.98 4.48 -9.95
N GLU A 95 -3.26 4.15 -10.06
CA GLU A 95 -3.82 2.99 -9.40
C GLU A 95 -3.88 1.80 -10.37
N ILE A 96 -3.44 0.63 -9.90
CA ILE A 96 -3.36 -0.59 -10.67
C ILE A 96 -4.23 -1.65 -10.00
N ASN A 97 -5.08 -2.30 -10.77
CA ASN A 97 -5.77 -3.49 -10.31
C ASN A 97 -4.85 -4.72 -10.45
N LEU A 98 -4.39 -5.26 -9.33
CA LEU A 98 -3.51 -6.43 -9.31
C LEU A 98 -4.25 -7.71 -9.72
N SER A 99 -5.58 -7.73 -9.64
CA SER A 99 -6.38 -8.86 -10.11
C SER A 99 -6.50 -8.92 -11.64
N GLU A 100 -6.35 -7.79 -12.32
CA GLU A 100 -6.38 -7.70 -13.80
C GLU A 100 -5.01 -7.98 -14.42
N MET A 101 -3.94 -7.90 -13.63
CA MET A 101 -2.62 -8.42 -13.98
C MET A 101 -2.64 -9.95 -13.85
N ASN A 102 -3.15 -10.63 -14.88
CA ASN A 102 -3.20 -12.10 -15.00
C ASN A 102 -1.80 -12.77 -15.00
N GLU A 103 -0.72 -11.98 -15.01
CA GLU A 103 0.62 -12.47 -14.76
C GLU A 103 0.86 -12.47 -13.26
N ARG A 104 0.95 -13.68 -12.70
CA ARG A 104 1.46 -13.94 -11.36
C ARG A 104 2.66 -13.03 -11.12
N VAL A 105 2.46 -11.98 -10.34
CA VAL A 105 3.57 -11.32 -9.64
C VAL A 105 4.00 -12.32 -8.56
N THR A 106 4.68 -13.38 -8.98
CA THR A 106 5.61 -14.10 -8.10
C THR A 106 6.65 -13.07 -7.71
N MET A 107 6.37 -12.39 -6.60
CA MET A 107 7.37 -11.67 -5.86
C MET A 107 8.28 -12.75 -5.28
N ASP A 108 9.40 -12.99 -5.96
CA ASP A 108 10.56 -13.67 -5.40
C ASP A 108 10.95 -13.02 -4.05
#